data_AF-A0A0U1P6R9-F1
#
_entry.id   AF-A0A0U1P6R9-F1
#
_cell.length_a   1.000
_cell.length_b   1.000
_cell.length_c   1.000
_cell.angle_alpha   90.00
_cell.angle_beta   90.00
_cell.angle_gamma   90.00
#
_symmetry.space_group_name_H-M   'P 1'
#
loop_
_entity.id
_entity.type
_entity.pdbx_description
1 polymer ?
#
loop_
_entity_poly.entity_id
_entity_poly.type
_entity_poly.pdbx_seq_one_letter_code
_entity_poly.pdbx_strand_id
1 'polypeptide(L)'
;MYRRNLRHSRVKNIFKFVSSKMNKVLTVESRLEFDTCFHLEYSPDISFIEAQPEGFIYPFQDKHLPYTPDFLIIDKGERKLIEVKPFK
;
A
#
# COMPACT_ATOMS: atom_id res chain seq x y z
N MET A 1 -8.65 -11.71 -8.90
CA MET A 1 -8.10 -10.48 -8.31
C MET A 1 -9.25 -9.70 -7.67
N TYR A 2 -9.01 -8.91 -6.63
CA TYR A 2 -10.08 -8.18 -5.94
C TYR A 2 -9.58 -6.85 -5.37
N ARG A 3 -10.44 -5.83 -5.29
CA ARG A 3 -10.12 -4.53 -4.66
C ARG A 3 -10.78 -4.43 -3.29
N ARG A 4 -10.02 -4.05 -2.27
CA ARG A 4 -10.56 -3.86 -0.91
C ARG A 4 -11.33 -2.55 -0.80
N ASN A 5 -12.51 -2.61 -0.17
CA ASN A 5 -13.20 -1.43 0.32
C ASN A 5 -12.73 -1.14 1.75
N LEU A 6 -11.84 -0.17 1.90
CA LEU A 6 -11.37 0.28 3.21
C LEU A 6 -12.54 0.95 3.96
N ARG A 7 -12.91 0.37 5.11
CA ARG A 7 -13.99 0.87 5.97
C ARG A 7 -13.43 1.24 7.33
N HIS A 8 -14.03 2.25 7.95
CA HIS A 8 -13.65 2.69 9.29
C HIS A 8 -13.64 1.50 10.26
N SER A 9 -12.49 1.21 10.85
CA SER A 9 -12.31 0.16 11.84
C SER A 9 -12.36 0.76 13.24
N ARG A 10 -12.85 0.01 14.23
CA ARG A 10 -12.75 0.40 15.65
C ARG A 10 -11.34 0.20 16.21
N VAL A 11 -10.49 -0.50 15.46
CA VAL A 11 -9.14 -0.95 15.89
C VAL A 11 -8.03 -0.31 15.06
N LYS A 12 -8.27 -0.06 13.77
CA LYS A 12 -7.28 0.51 12.85
C LYS A 12 -7.68 1.92 12.43
N ASN A 13 -6.75 2.87 12.59
CA ASN A 13 -6.90 4.23 12.09
C ASN A 13 -6.66 4.25 10.58
N ILE A 14 -7.57 4.90 9.85
CA ILE A 14 -7.38 5.17 8.43
C ILE A 14 -6.73 6.55 8.29
N PHE A 15 -5.62 6.62 7.57
CA PHE A 15 -4.96 7.87 7.25
C PHE A 15 -5.15 8.21 5.77
N LYS A 16 -5.17 9.51 5.48
CA LYS A 16 -5.28 10.06 4.12
C LYS A 16 -4.04 10.89 3.82
N PHE A 17 -3.24 10.45 2.86
CA PHE A 17 -2.05 11.14 2.39
C PHE A 17 -2.33 11.78 1.03
N VAL A 18 -2.19 13.09 0.92
CA VAL A 18 -2.36 13.82 -0.35
C VAL A 18 -1.07 13.70 -1.14
N SER A 19 -1.06 12.91 -2.21
CA SER A 19 0.10 12.75 -3.10
C SER A 19 -0.04 13.71 -4.27
N SER A 20 0.90 14.65 -4.38
CA SER A 20 1.02 15.53 -5.54
C SER A 20 1.57 14.76 -6.73
N LYS A 21 2.55 13.85 -6.51
CA LYS A 21 3.15 13.00 -7.54
C LYS A 21 2.09 12.17 -8.27
N MET A 22 1.12 11.64 -7.52
CA MET A 22 0.06 10.81 -8.09
C MET A 22 -1.23 11.57 -8.41
N ASN A 23 -1.31 12.85 -8.05
CA ASN A 23 -2.52 13.66 -8.14
C ASN A 23 -3.76 12.96 -7.53
N LYS A 24 -3.59 12.31 -6.38
CA LYS A 24 -4.65 11.58 -5.68
C LYS A 24 -4.39 11.52 -4.18
N VAL A 25 -5.45 11.25 -3.42
CA VAL A 25 -5.34 10.94 -1.99
C VAL A 25 -5.12 9.44 -1.83
N LEU A 26 -3.97 9.06 -1.29
CA LEU A 26 -3.69 7.69 -0.87
C LEU A 26 -4.35 7.42 0.49
N THR A 27 -5.00 6.27 0.61
CA THR A 27 -5.63 5.84 1.87
C THR A 27 -4.88 4.63 2.42
N VAL A 28 -4.42 4.72 3.67
CA VAL A 28 -3.57 3.71 4.31
C VAL A 28 -4.11 3.34 5.70
N GLU A 29 -3.78 2.14 6.20
CA GLU A 29 -4.40 1.53 7.39
C GLU A 29 -3.53 1.60 8.66
N SER A 30 -2.37 2.25 8.60
CA SER A 30 -1.51 2.44 9.76
C SER A 30 -0.71 3.74 9.70
N ARG A 31 -0.24 4.18 10.87
CA ARG A 31 0.64 5.35 10.98
C ARG A 31 1.98 5.09 10.26
N LEU A 32 2.51 3.88 10.35
CA LEU A 32 3.77 3.51 9.70
C LEU A 32 3.65 3.53 8.18
N GLU A 33 2.53 3.04 7.62
CA GLU A 33 2.24 3.21 6.18
C GLU A 33 2.13 4.69 5.81
N PHE A 34 1.46 5.50 6.64
CA PHE A 34 1.35 6.94 6.40
C PHE A 34 2.71 7.64 6.39
N ASP A 35 3.59 7.32 7.34
CA ASP A 35 4.95 7.86 7.37
C ASP A 35 5.78 7.37 6.18
N THR A 36 5.56 6.13 5.71
CA THR A 36 6.18 5.57 4.49
C THR A 36 5.80 6.37 3.25
N CYS A 37 4.58 6.93 3.17
CA CYS A 37 4.17 7.74 2.02
C CYS A 37 5.11 8.93 1.77
N PHE A 38 5.68 9.56 2.82
CA PHE A 38 6.64 10.67 2.64
C PHE A 38 7.92 10.21 1.93
N HIS A 39 8.44 9.03 2.28
CA HIS A 39 9.63 8.48 1.61
C HIS A 39 9.37 8.17 0.14
N LEU A 40 8.19 7.63 -0.18
CA LEU A 40 7.81 7.32 -1.56
C LEU A 40 7.54 8.58 -2.39
N GLU A 41 6.84 9.56 -1.81
CA GLU A 41 6.47 10.82 -2.48
C GLU A 41 7.71 11.65 -2.86
N TYR A 42 8.68 11.76 -1.94
CA TYR A 42 9.84 12.63 -2.15
C TYR A 42 11.04 11.93 -2.77
N SER A 43 10.98 10.61 -2.99
CA SER A 43 12.02 9.93 -3.76
C SER A 43 11.92 10.32 -5.25
N PRO A 44 13.01 10.79 -5.87
CA PRO A 44 13.03 11.16 -7.29
C PRO A 44 12.95 9.94 -8.22
N ASP A 45 13.40 8.78 -7.74
CA ASP A 45 13.46 7.53 -8.50
C ASP A 45 12.10 6.81 -8.59
N ILE A 46 11.16 7.19 -7.71
CA ILE A 46 9.80 6.65 -7.69
C ILE A 46 8.93 7.43 -8.66
N SER A 47 8.37 6.75 -9.66
CA SER A 47 7.49 7.35 -10.66
C SER A 47 6.01 7.04 -10.46
N PHE A 48 5.69 5.99 -9.69
CA PHE A 48 4.31 5.56 -9.44
C PHE A 48 4.15 5.01 -8.02
N ILE A 49 3.00 5.30 -7.42
CA ILE A 49 2.59 4.84 -6.09
C ILE A 49 1.09 4.49 -6.12
N GLU A 50 0.77 3.30 -5.67
CA GLU A 50 -0.60 2.88 -5.35
C GLU A 50 -0.63 2.23 -3.97
N ALA A 51 -1.38 2.84 -3.05
CA ALA A 51 -1.66 2.25 -1.74
C ALA A 51 -2.78 1.22 -1.87
N GLN A 52 -2.61 0.07 -1.19
CA GLN A 52 -3.57 -1.03 -1.14
C GLN A 52 -4.07 -1.42 -2.55
N PRO A 53 -3.14 -1.79 -3.47
CA PRO A 53 -3.44 -2.12 -4.87
C PRO A 53 -4.35 -3.35 -4.97
N GLU A 54 -4.62 -3.78 -6.20
CA GLU A 54 -5.41 -4.98 -6.43
C GLU A 54 -4.76 -6.21 -5.77
N GLY A 55 -5.53 -6.87 -4.91
CA GLY A 55 -5.12 -8.07 -4.20
C GLY A 55 -5.22 -9.32 -5.07
N PHE A 56 -4.46 -10.34 -4.69
CA PHE A 56 -4.47 -11.64 -5.33
C PHE A 56 -4.76 -12.76 -4.33
N ILE A 57 -5.15 -13.91 -4.85
CA ILE A 57 -5.41 -15.12 -4.06
C ILE A 57 -4.30 -16.11 -4.38
N TYR A 58 -3.72 -16.73 -3.36
CA TYR A 58 -2.66 -17.71 -3.51
C TYR A 58 -2.99 -19.00 -2.74
N PRO A 59 -2.56 -20.18 -3.24
CA PRO A 59 -2.71 -21.43 -2.51
C PRO A 59 -1.64 -21.53 -1.41
N PHE A 60 -2.06 -21.91 -0.20
CA PHE A 60 -1.16 -22.20 0.92
C PHE A 60 -1.81 -23.19 1.87
N GLN A 61 -1.14 -24.33 2.12
CA GLN A 61 -1.62 -25.39 3.03
C GLN A 61 -3.10 -25.75 2.81
N ASP A 62 -3.43 -26.17 1.59
CA ASP A 62 -4.78 -26.58 1.14
C ASP A 62 -5.86 -25.47 1.25
N LYS A 63 -5.46 -24.21 1.43
CA LYS A 63 -6.35 -23.06 1.48
C LYS A 63 -6.03 -22.06 0.38
N HIS A 64 -7.05 -21.35 -0.08
CA HIS A 64 -6.91 -20.19 -0.94
C HIS A 64 -6.96 -18.92 -0.08
N LEU A 65 -5.80 -18.28 0.10
CA LEU A 65 -5.66 -17.13 0.98
C LEU A 65 -5.59 -15.83 0.16
N PRO A 66 -6.34 -14.80 0.55
CA PRO A 66 -6.21 -13.47 -0.04
C PRO A 66 -4.96 -12.76 0.48
N TYR A 67 -4.31 -11.97 -0.38
CA TYR A 67 -3.23 -11.06 -0.02
C TYR A 67 -3.37 -9.73 -0.75
N THR A 68 -3.19 -8.64 -0.02
CA THR A 68 -3.09 -7.28 -0.55
C THR A 68 -1.85 -6.66 0.07
N PRO A 69 -0.82 -6.33 -0.71
CA PRO A 69 0.34 -5.62 -0.19
C PRO A 69 -0.03 -4.19 0.19
N ASP A 70 0.77 -3.56 1.04
CA ASP A 70 0.52 -2.18 1.45
C ASP A 70 0.70 -1.17 0.30
N PHE A 71 1.73 -1.34 -0.52
CA PHE A 71 1.99 -0.48 -1.68
C PHE A 71 2.43 -1.26 -2.92
N LEU A 72 2.05 -0.73 -4.08
CA LEU A 72 2.66 -0.99 -5.37
C LEU A 72 3.39 0.28 -5.82
N ILE A 73 4.67 0.14 -6.19
CA ILE A 73 5.49 1.25 -6.69
C ILE A 73 6.16 0.91 -8.01
N ILE A 74 6.57 1.95 -8.74
CA ILE A 74 7.56 1.85 -9.83
C ILE A 74 8.80 2.63 -9.40
N ASP A 75 9.91 1.91 -9.20
CA ASP A 75 11.21 2.42 -8.77
C ASP A 75 12.23 2.19 -9.88
N LYS A 76 12.74 3.25 -10.50
CA LYS A 76 13.67 3.16 -11.65
C LYS A 76 13.15 2.29 -12.80
N GLY A 77 11.83 2.30 -13.01
CA GLY A 77 11.15 1.49 -14.01
C GLY A 77 10.82 0.06 -13.58
N GLU A 78 11.27 -0.37 -12.40
CA GLU A 78 10.97 -1.69 -11.85
C GLU A 78 9.71 -1.66 -10.98
N ARG A 79 8.79 -2.59 -11.22
CA ARG A 79 7.56 -2.75 -10.46
C ARG A 79 7.83 -3.52 -9.17
N LYS A 80 7.56 -2.93 -8.00
CA LYS A 80 7.79 -3.54 -6.67
C LYS A 80 6.54 -3.52 -5.81
N LEU A 81 6.32 -4.59 -5.04
CA LEU A 81 5.32 -4.67 -3.99
C LEU A 81 6.01 -4.48 -2.64
N ILE A 82 5.49 -3.58 -1.81
CA ILE A 82 6.04 -3.28 -0.49
C ILE A 82 5.01 -3.66 0.58
N GLU A 83 5.50 -4.35 1.60
CA GLU A 83 4.78 -4.62 2.83
C GLU A 83 5.44 -3.86 3.98
N VAL A 84 4.67 -3.04 4.69
CA VAL A 84 5.17 -2.19 5.77
C VAL A 84 4.86 -2.84 7.11
N LYS A 85 5.90 -3.06 7.92
CA LYS A 85 5.80 -3.70 9.23
C LYS A 85 6.74 -3.05 10.25
N PRO A 86 6.35 -2.98 11.52
CA PRO A 86 7.22 -2.46 12.58
C PRO A 86 8.47 -3.32 12.70
N PHE A 87 9.60 -2.66 13.01
CA PHE A 87 10.83 -3.35 13.32
C PHE A 87 10.81 -3.80 14.78
N LYS A 88 10.31 -5.01 15.01
CA LYS A 88 10.12 -5.70 16.30
C LYS A 88 9.06 -5.08 17.22
#